data_AF-A0A2I1GK57-F1
#
_entry.id   AF-A0A2I1GK57-F1
#
_cell.length_a   1.000
_cell.length_b   1.000
_cell.length_c   1.000
_cell.angle_alpha   90.00
_cell.angle_beta   90.00
_cell.angle_gamma   90.00
#
_symmetry.space_group_name_H-M   'P 1'
#
loop_
_entity.id
_entity.type
_entity.pdbx_description
1 polymer ?
#
loop_
_entity_poly.entity_id
_entity_poly.type
_entity_poly.pdbx_seq_one_letter_code
_entity_poly.pdbx_strand_id
1 'polypeptide(L)'
;MISVFRLQKTREQMSEKEVTDFVMNPVPQGQKVLCKIIRSKDGFGKFYPQYELYIEDISENGEETRTFLLAARKRKKSKSSHYIITTDKLDVAVSSKNIVGKVR
;
A
#
# COMPACT_ATOMS: atom_id res chain seq x y z
N MET A 1 -1.24 -16.03 -22.30
CA MET A 1 -1.76 -14.66 -22.11
C MET A 1 -1.70 -14.35 -20.63
N ILE A 2 -1.07 -13.25 -20.20
CA ILE A 2 -0.98 -12.89 -18.78
C ILE A 2 -2.30 -12.23 -18.37
N SER A 3 -2.99 -12.77 -17.37
CA SER A 3 -4.26 -12.22 -16.87
C SER A 3 -4.04 -11.16 -15.78
N VAL A 4 -5.03 -10.27 -15.59
CA VAL A 4 -5.01 -9.30 -14.49
C VAL A 4 -5.58 -9.96 -13.24
N PHE A 5 -4.86 -9.88 -12.13
CA PHE A 5 -5.32 -10.32 -10.82
C PHE A 5 -6.40 -9.37 -10.30
N ARG A 6 -7.50 -9.92 -9.78
CA ARG A 6 -8.58 -9.17 -9.13
C ARG A 6 -8.77 -9.62 -7.70
N LEU A 7 -8.88 -8.66 -6.80
CA LEU A 7 -9.25 -8.93 -5.42
C LEU A 7 -10.67 -9.48 -5.36
N GLN A 8 -10.87 -10.49 -4.52
CA GLN A 8 -12.18 -11.11 -4.30
C GLN A 8 -12.98 -10.44 -3.18
N LYS A 9 -12.33 -9.58 -2.39
CA LYS A 9 -12.87 -8.90 -1.20
C LYS A 9 -12.45 -7.43 -1.22
N THR A 10 -13.28 -6.56 -0.67
CA THR A 10 -12.88 -5.17 -0.43
C THR A 10 -11.89 -5.08 0.74
N ARG A 11 -11.15 -3.97 0.86
CA ARG A 11 -10.14 -3.80 1.93
C ARG A 11 -10.76 -3.90 3.33
N GLU A 12 -12.01 -3.46 3.48
CA GLU A 12 -12.77 -3.49 4.73
C GLU A 12 -13.20 -4.90 5.13
N GLN A 13 -13.34 -5.81 4.15
CA GLN A 13 -13.72 -7.20 4.36
C GLN A 13 -12.52 -8.13 4.59
N MET A 14 -11.29 -7.64 4.36
CA MET A 14 -10.06 -8.40 4.57
C MET A 14 -9.55 -8.22 6.00
N SER A 15 -9.19 -9.34 6.64
CA SER A 15 -8.44 -9.33 7.89
C SER A 15 -7.00 -8.85 7.69
N GLU A 16 -6.36 -8.31 8.73
CA GLU A 16 -4.95 -7.87 8.64
C GLU A 16 -3.99 -8.99 8.25
N LYS A 17 -4.30 -10.23 8.63
CA LYS A 17 -3.52 -11.40 8.22
C LYS A 17 -3.64 -11.63 6.71
N GLU A 18 -4.86 -11.59 6.15
CA GLU A 18 -5.06 -11.76 4.70
C GLU A 18 -4.34 -10.68 3.89
N VAL A 19 -4.36 -9.42 4.36
CA VAL A 19 -3.64 -8.32 3.71
C VAL A 19 -2.12 -8.54 3.79
N THR A 20 -1.61 -8.92 4.96
CA THR A 20 -0.18 -9.20 5.14
C THR A 20 0.27 -10.36 4.27
N ASP A 21 -0.48 -11.46 4.26
CA ASP A 21 -0.20 -12.62 3.42
C ASP A 21 -0.20 -12.23 1.94
N PHE A 22 -1.17 -11.44 1.49
CA PHE A 22 -1.20 -10.95 0.10
C PHE A 22 0.05 -10.15 -0.27
N VAL A 23 0.49 -9.24 0.61
CA VAL A 23 1.66 -8.38 0.37
C VAL A 23 2.97 -9.17 0.38
N MET A 24 3.06 -10.20 1.22
CA MET A 24 4.30 -10.96 1.41
C MET A 24 4.44 -12.12 0.43
N ASN A 25 3.33 -12.58 -0.17
CA ASN A 25 3.35 -13.67 -1.13
C ASN A 25 3.64 -13.18 -2.55
N PRO A 26 4.29 -14.01 -3.38
CA PRO A 26 4.50 -13.68 -4.78
C PRO A 26 3.17 -13.66 -5.55
N VAL A 27 3.13 -12.85 -6.61
CA VAL A 27 2.02 -12.87 -7.56
C VAL A 27 1.95 -14.24 -8.23
N PRO A 28 0.77 -14.89 -8.31
CA PRO A 28 0.60 -16.16 -8.99
C PRO A 28 1.13 -16.13 -10.43
N GLN A 29 1.74 -17.24 -10.87
CA GLN A 29 2.28 -17.33 -12.22
C GLN A 29 1.19 -17.12 -13.28
N GLY A 30 1.54 -16.41 -14.36
CA GLY A 30 0.59 -16.08 -15.43
C GLY A 30 -0.35 -14.93 -15.10
N GLN A 31 -0.22 -14.28 -13.93
CA GLN A 31 -1.00 -13.12 -13.55
C GLN A 31 -0.13 -11.87 -13.36
N LYS A 32 -0.75 -10.69 -13.43
CA LYS A 32 -0.16 -9.40 -13.05
C LYS A 32 -1.11 -8.63 -12.13
N VAL A 33 -0.56 -7.90 -11.16
CA VAL A 33 -1.31 -6.95 -10.33
C VAL A 33 -1.05 -5.56 -10.88
N LEU A 34 -2.12 -4.81 -11.15
CA LEU A 34 -2.03 -3.40 -11.52
C LEU A 34 -2.07 -2.55 -10.26
N CYS A 35 -1.10 -1.65 -10.11
CA CYS A 35 -0.94 -0.87 -8.89
C CYS A 35 -0.63 0.59 -9.19
N LYS A 36 -1.02 1.48 -8.28
CA LYS A 36 -0.68 2.89 -8.32
C LYS A 36 -0.09 3.35 -7.01
N ILE A 37 1.02 4.07 -7.11
CA ILE A 37 1.64 4.76 -5.97
C ILE A 37 1.24 6.22 -6.02
N ILE A 38 0.66 6.72 -4.93
CA ILE A 38 0.32 8.13 -4.75
C ILE A 38 1.27 8.71 -3.70
N ARG A 39 1.82 9.89 -3.99
CA ARG A 39 2.72 10.61 -3.09
C ARG A 39 2.05 11.89 -2.61
N SER A 40 1.84 12.03 -1.31
CA SER A 40 1.34 13.25 -0.68
C SER A 40 2.48 14.07 -0.07
N LYS A 41 2.41 15.40 -0.23
CA LYS A 41 3.45 16.36 0.17
C LYS A 41 2.90 17.58 0.91
N ASP A 42 1.76 17.44 1.56
CA ASP A 42 1.04 18.60 2.08
C ASP A 42 1.55 19.03 3.46
N GLY A 43 1.53 20.34 3.72
CA GLY A 43 1.91 20.95 5.01
C GLY A 43 3.29 20.51 5.52
N PHE A 44 3.33 20.05 6.77
CA PHE A 44 4.54 19.52 7.41
C PHE A 44 5.07 18.22 6.78
N GLY A 45 4.28 17.57 5.91
CA GLY A 45 4.68 16.40 5.12
C GLY A 45 5.68 16.70 4.00
N LYS A 46 5.98 17.97 3.70
CA LYS A 46 6.98 18.35 2.67
C LYS A 46 8.37 17.75 2.92
N PHE A 47 8.80 17.67 4.18
CA PHE A 47 10.12 17.14 4.55
C PHE A 47 10.18 15.60 4.59
N TYR A 48 9.02 14.96 4.79
CA TYR A 48 8.89 13.51 4.89
C TYR A 48 7.63 13.06 4.14
N PRO A 49 7.68 13.02 2.78
CA PRO A 49 6.52 12.67 1.97
C PRO A 49 5.96 11.31 2.38
N GLN A 50 4.64 11.19 2.36
CA GLN A 50 3.97 9.91 2.55
C GLN A 50 3.65 9.32 1.18
N TYR A 51 3.66 8.00 1.14
CA TYR A 51 3.38 7.21 -0.04
C TYR A 51 2.27 6.24 0.30
N GLU A 52 1.35 6.06 -0.62
CA GLU A 52 0.28 5.08 -0.52
C GLU A 52 0.27 4.24 -1.79
N LEU A 53 0.10 2.94 -1.64
CA LEU A 53 -0.01 1.98 -2.71
C LEU A 53 -1.45 1.50 -2.79
N TYR A 54 -1.99 1.53 -4.00
CA TYR A 54 -3.32 1.06 -4.33
C TYR A 54 -3.24 -0.04 -5.39
N ILE A 55 -4.14 -1.02 -5.32
CA ILE A 55 -4.44 -1.92 -6.45
C ILE A 55 -5.49 -1.22 -7.31
N GLU A 56 -5.28 -1.22 -8.61
CA GLU A 56 -6.23 -0.68 -9.59
C GLU A 56 -7.05 -1.82 -10.19
N ASP A 57 -8.37 -1.65 -10.24
CA ASP A 57 -9.28 -2.55 -10.93
C ASP A 57 -10.30 -1.74 -11.75
N ILE A 58 -10.89 -2.37 -12.74
CA ILE A 58 -11.94 -1.78 -13.58
C ILE A 58 -13.24 -2.48 -13.21
N SER A 59 -14.19 -1.73 -12.68
CA SER A 59 -15.52 -2.25 -12.35
C SER A 59 -16.31 -2.60 -13.61
N GLU A 60 -17.42 -3.33 -13.44
CA GLU A 60 -18.25 -3.80 -14.57
C GLU A 60 -18.80 -2.67 -15.44
N ASN A 61 -18.99 -1.48 -14.86
CA ASN A 61 -19.41 -0.26 -15.57
C ASN A 61 -18.25 0.49 -16.27
N GLY A 62 -17.02 -0.02 -16.21
CA GLY A 62 -15.84 0.58 -16.86
C GLY A 62 -15.15 1.67 -16.04
N GLU A 63 -15.55 1.91 -14.80
CA GLU A 63 -14.91 2.89 -13.92
C GLU A 63 -13.63 2.35 -13.27
N GLU A 64 -12.62 3.19 -13.15
CA GLU A 64 -11.39 2.85 -12.42
C GLU A 64 -11.65 2.91 -10.91
N THR A 65 -11.47 1.78 -10.24
CA THR A 65 -11.54 1.66 -8.78
C THR A 65 -10.14 1.44 -8.21
N ARG A 66 -9.93 1.88 -6.97
CA ARG A 66 -8.65 1.75 -6.28
C ARG A 66 -8.85 1.23 -4.87
N THR A 67 -8.17 0.14 -4.55
CA THR A 67 -8.18 -0.45 -3.21
C THR A 67 -6.85 -0.16 -2.52
N PHE A 68 -6.91 0.53 -1.37
CA PHE A 68 -5.72 0.82 -0.56
C PHE A 68 -5.07 -0.48 -0.06
N LEU A 69 -3.75 -0.57 -0.17
CA LEU A 69 -2.98 -1.74 0.23
C LEU A 69 -1.89 -1.44 1.27
N LEU A 70 -1.00 -0.49 0.96
CA LEU A 70 0.13 -0.15 1.83
C LEU A 70 0.29 1.34 1.94
N ALA A 71 0.91 1.77 3.04
CA ALA A 71 1.46 3.10 3.15
C ALA A 71 2.92 3.06 3.61
N ALA A 72 3.68 4.06 3.20
CA ALA A 72 5.07 4.21 3.55
C ALA A 72 5.44 5.65 3.87
N ARG A 73 6.30 5.83 4.87
CA ARG A 73 6.90 7.13 5.19
C ARG A 73 8.33 7.00 5.66
N LYS A 74 9.13 8.02 5.38
CA LYS A 74 10.45 8.17 6.01
C LYS A 74 10.26 8.39 7.52
N ARG A 75 11.06 7.72 8.34
CA ARG A 75 11.05 7.94 9.79
C ARG A 75 11.54 9.36 10.10
N LYS A 76 10.78 10.06 10.95
CA LYS A 76 11.24 11.32 11.57
C LYS A 76 12.56 11.06 12.31
N LYS A 77 13.47 12.03 12.31
CA LYS A 77 14.76 12.00 13.02
C LYS A 77 15.75 10.91 12.56
N SER A 78 15.56 10.31 11.38
CA SER A 78 16.57 9.40 10.82
C SER A 78 17.63 10.18 10.02
N LYS A 79 18.92 9.88 10.29
CA LYS A 79 20.05 10.47 9.54
C LYS A 79 20.10 10.00 8.08
N SER A 80 19.60 8.80 7.79
CA SER A 80 19.54 8.21 6.45
C SER A 80 18.10 8.10 5.94
N SER A 81 17.93 7.57 4.73
CA SER A 81 16.65 7.34 4.08
C SER A 81 15.94 6.08 4.60
N HIS A 82 15.66 6.02 5.90
CA HIS A 82 14.98 4.88 6.52
C HIS A 82 13.45 5.00 6.40
N TYR A 83 12.82 4.08 5.67
CA TYR A 83 11.37 4.03 5.48
C TYR A 83 10.74 2.88 6.26
N ILE A 84 9.52 3.10 6.74
CA ILE A 84 8.63 2.06 7.25
C ILE A 84 7.52 1.86 6.23
N ILE A 85 7.20 0.60 5.93
CA ILE A 85 6.08 0.18 5.10
C ILE A 85 5.07 -0.56 6.00
N THR A 86 3.80 -0.19 5.92
CA THR A 86 2.73 -0.65 6.82
C THR A 86 1.44 -0.94 6.04
N THR A 87 0.62 -1.87 6.54
CA THR A 87 -0.76 -2.11 6.03
C THR A 87 -1.78 -1.13 6.59
N ASP A 88 -1.43 -0.41 7.66
CA ASP A 88 -2.22 0.67 8.24
C ASP A 88 -2.13 1.96 7.38
N LYS A 89 -3.22 2.72 7.31
CA LYS A 89 -3.16 4.12 6.84
C LYS A 89 -2.27 4.95 7.78
N LEU A 90 -1.57 5.95 7.24
CA LEU A 90 -0.63 6.74 8.02
C LEU A 90 -1.30 7.88 8.78
N ASP A 91 -1.59 7.65 10.06
CA ASP A 91 -1.91 8.75 10.96
C ASP A 91 -0.64 9.46 11.47
N VAL A 92 -0.73 10.79 11.57
CA VAL A 92 0.39 11.68 11.89
C VAL A 92 0.90 11.45 13.33
N ALA A 93 0.05 10.93 14.22
CA ALA A 93 0.30 10.81 15.66
C ALA A 93 0.65 9.39 16.14
N VAL A 94 0.22 8.34 15.43
CA VAL A 94 0.30 6.95 15.93
C VAL A 94 1.49 6.21 15.31
N SER A 95 2.20 5.42 16.13
CA SER A 95 3.14 4.43 15.62
C SER A 95 2.34 3.29 14.96
N SER A 96 2.51 3.08 13.66
CA SER A 96 1.89 1.98 12.92
C SER A 96 2.21 0.64 13.59
N LYS A 97 1.18 -0.17 13.83
CA LYS A 97 1.34 -1.47 14.50
C LYS A 97 1.66 -2.57 13.50
N ASN A 98 1.16 -2.46 12.26
CA ASN A 98 1.26 -3.50 11.24
C ASN A 98 2.38 -3.23 10.22
N ILE A 99 3.63 -3.21 10.71
CA ILE A 99 4.81 -2.99 9.86
C ILE A 99 5.16 -4.27 9.11
N VAL A 100 5.10 -4.21 7.77
CA VAL A 100 5.42 -5.35 6.88
C VAL A 100 6.78 -5.21 6.20
N GLY A 101 7.40 -4.02 6.24
CA GLY A 101 8.68 -3.80 5.57
C GLY A 101 9.45 -2.59 6.07
N LYS A 102 10.76 -2.61 5.84
CA LYS A 102 11.68 -1.50 6.12
C LYS A 102 12.67 -1.37 4.96
N VAL A 103 12.91 -0.15 4.51
CA VAL A 103 13.95 0.17 3.52
C VAL A 103 15.04 0.95 4.21
N ARG A 104 16.31 0.56 4.01
CA ARG A 104 17.49 1.17 4.62
C ARG A 104 18.47 1.68 3.58
#